data_AF-A0A7R9R0U2-F1
#
_entry.id   AF-A0A7R9R0U2-F1
#
_cell.length_a   1.000
_cell.length_b   1.000
_cell.length_c   1.000
_cell.angle_alpha   90.00
_cell.angle_beta   90.00
_cell.angle_gamma   90.00
#
_symmetry.space_group_name_H-M   'P 1'
#
loop_
_entity.id
_entity.type
_entity.pdbx_description
1 polymer ?
#
loop_
_entity_poly.entity_id
_entity_poly.type
_entity_poly.pdbx_seq_one_letter_code
_entity_poly.pdbx_strand_id
1 'polypeptide(L)' 'NILLTHTVTNGRFFKLCDFGLAVLHEGTGNQHTGGVGTLRYMAPEVKLNAKYTTKADVYSLAVIAYELFDLNAYE' A
#
# COMPACT_ATOMS: atom_id res chain seq x y z
N ASN A 1 -6.03 -3.73 1.84
CA ASN A 1 -5.81 -4.14 0.44
C ASN A 1 -4.88 -5.35 0.29
N ILE A 2 -4.65 -6.11 1.36
CA ILE A 2 -3.96 -7.40 1.34
C ILE A 2 -4.93 -8.42 1.93
N LEU A 3 -5.25 -9.47 1.19
CA LEU A 3 -6.13 -10.56 1.60
C LEU A 3 -5.30 -11.80 1.89
N LEU A 4 -5.58 -12.48 2.99
CA LEU A 4 -5.07 -13.82 3.27
C LEU A 4 -5.99 -14.84 2.62
N THR A 5 -5.45 -15.68 1.75
CA THR A 5 -6.19 -16.82 1.20
C THR A 5 -5.68 -18.13 1.80
N HIS A 6 -6.61 -19.07 1.99
CA HIS A 6 -6.33 -20.41 2.44
C HIS A 6 -6.68 -21.38 1.29
N THR A 7 -5.69 -22.13 0.80
CA THR A 7 -5.97 -23.19 -0.17
C THR A 7 -6.27 -24.51 0.54
N VAL A 8 -7.06 -25.36 -0.11
CA VAL A 8 -7.34 -26.74 0.37
C VAL A 8 -6.04 -27.54 0.56
N THR A 9 -4.95 -27.14 -0.09
CA THR A 9 -3.62 -27.77 -0.03
C THR A 9 -2.67 -27.16 1.01
N ASN A 10 -3.18 -26.51 2.06
CA ASN A 10 -2.42 -25.90 3.18
C ASN A 10 -1.46 -24.76 2.80
N GLY A 11 -1.61 -24.14 1.64
CA GLY A 11 -0.88 -22.94 1.28
C GLY A 11 -1.57 -21.68 1.82
N ARG A 12 -0.86 -20.88 2.61
CA ARG A 12 -1.26 -19.51 2.95
C ARG A 12 -0.60 -18.56 1.95
N PHE A 13 -1.40 -17.79 1.22
CA PHE A 13 -0.89 -16.80 0.28
C PHE A 13 -1.52 -15.44 0.54
N PHE A 14 -0.75 -14.39 0.29
CA PHE A 14 -1.25 -13.02 0.30
C PHE A 14 -1.64 -12.60 -1.13
N LYS A 15 -2.78 -11.95 -1.27
CA LYS A 15 -3.26 -11.38 -2.54
C LYS A 15 -3.50 -9.88 -2.37
N LEU A 16 -3.07 -9.08 -3.35
CA LEU A 16 -3.45 -7.68 -3.42
C LEU A 16 -4.85 -7.54 -4.01
N CYS A 17 -5.63 -6.60 -3.47
CA CYS A 17 -6.97 -6.28 -3.94
C CYS A 17 -7.19 -4.77 -3.94
N ASP A 18 -8.31 -4.32 -4.52
CA ASP A 18 -8.74 -2.92 -4.54
C ASP A 18 -7.72 -1.97 -5.23
N PHE A 19 -7.84 -1.94 -6.56
CA PHE A 19 -7.04 -1.09 -7.47
C PHE A 19 -7.79 0.17 -7.90
N GLY A 20 -8.84 0.58 -7.17
CA GLY A 20 -9.65 1.75 -7.54
C GLY A 20 -8.90 3.08 -7.58
N LEU A 21 -7.74 3.14 -6.90
CA LEU A 21 -6.83 4.29 -6.86
C LEU A 21 -5.49 4.02 -7.57
N ALA A 22 -5.33 2.87 -8.23
CA ALA A 22 -4.07 2.51 -8.89
C ALA A 22 -3.85 3.36 -10.15
N VAL A 23 -2.58 3.70 -10.43
CA VAL A 23 -2.18 4.51 -11.58
C VAL A 23 -1.17 3.75 -12.43
N LEU A 24 -1.29 3.86 -13.76
CA LEU A 24 -0.32 3.27 -14.69
C LEU A 24 1.03 4.01 -14.63
N HIS A 25 2.11 3.26 -14.49
CA HIS A 25 3.46 3.82 -14.36
C HIS A 25 3.98 4.48 -15.66
N GLU A 26 3.55 4.00 -16.82
CA GLU A 26 4.09 4.40 -18.14
C GLU A 26 3.29 5.53 -18.83
N GLY A 27 2.29 6.12 -18.16
CA GLY A 27 1.51 7.22 -18.70
C GLY A 27 2.19 8.58 -18.52
N THR A 28 2.76 9.15 -19.58
CA THR A 28 3.13 10.57 -19.64
C THR A 28 1.87 11.43 -19.58
N GLY A 29 1.33 11.68 -18.40
CA GLY A 29 0.13 12.51 -18.34
C GLY A 29 -0.61 12.49 -17.02
N ASN A 30 -0.37 13.57 -16.30
CA ASN A 30 -1.36 14.27 -15.49
C ASN A 30 -1.74 13.70 -14.12
N GLN A 31 -1.34 14.51 -13.13
CA GLN A 31 -2.18 14.93 -12.03
C GLN A 31 -2.71 13.76 -11.22
N HIS A 32 -1.77 13.10 -10.56
CA HIS A 32 -2.03 12.40 -9.33
C HIS A 32 -2.92 13.27 -8.44
N THR A 33 -4.20 12.91 -8.26
CA THR A 33 -5.10 13.57 -7.33
C THR A 33 -4.56 13.38 -5.92
N GLY A 34 -3.70 14.30 -5.51
CA GLY A 34 -3.15 14.33 -4.17
C GLY A 34 -4.28 14.44 -3.14
N GLY A 35 -4.10 13.79 -2.00
CA GLY A 35 -5.07 13.79 -0.90
C GLY A 35 -6.12 12.68 -0.93
N VAL A 36 -6.00 11.69 -1.83
CA VAL A 36 -6.86 10.49 -1.84
C VAL A 36 -6.06 9.27 -1.39
N GLY A 37 -6.57 8.54 -0.40
CA GLY A 37 -5.94 7.35 0.18
C GLY A 37 -6.18 7.22 1.68
N THR A 38 -5.74 6.11 2.29
CA THR A 38 -5.85 5.91 3.74
C THR A 38 -4.73 6.64 4.46
N LEU A 39 -5.07 7.73 5.18
CA LEU A 39 -4.12 8.68 5.77
C LEU A 39 -3.00 8.04 6.61
N ARG A 40 -3.27 6.93 7.30
CA ARG A 40 -2.31 6.22 8.17
C ARG A 40 -1.13 5.62 7.40
N TYR A 41 -1.35 5.12 6.18
CA TYR A 41 -0.33 4.43 5.39
C TYR A 41 0.29 5.34 4.32
N MET A 42 -0.18 6.58 4.24
CA MET A 42 0.17 7.51 3.17
C MET A 42 1.61 8.00 3.29
N ALA A 43 2.36 7.87 2.21
CA ALA A 43 3.71 8.44 2.11
C ALA A 43 3.69 9.97 2.23
N PRO A 44 4.72 10.59 2.84
CA PRO A 44 4.73 12.03 3.07
C PRO A 44 4.60 12.85 1.78
N GLU A 45 5.22 12.42 0.69
CA GLU A 45 5.10 13.06 -0.63
C GLU A 45 3.67 13.01 -1.19
N VAL A 46 2.92 11.93 -0.92
CA VAL A 46 1.52 11.80 -1.33
C VAL A 46 0.64 12.75 -0.50
N LYS A 47 0.90 12.84 0.81
CA LYS A 47 0.18 13.74 1.73
C LYS A 47 0.38 15.21 1.38
N LEU A 48 1.56 15.57 0.89
CA LEU A 48 1.91 16.93 0.48
C LEU A 48 1.48 17.27 -0.95
N ASN A 49 0.71 16.38 -1.61
CA ASN A 49 0.33 16.51 -3.02
C ASN A 49 1.54 16.73 -3.95
N ALA A 50 2.70 16.23 -3.55
CA ALA A 50 3.91 16.27 -4.37
C ALA A 50 3.89 15.13 -5.39
N LYS A 51 4.81 15.19 -6.36
CA LYS A 51 5.00 14.09 -7.31
C LYS A 51 5.45 12.85 -6.55
N TYR A 52 4.60 11.83 -6.51
CA TYR A 52 4.95 10.55 -5.93
C TYR A 52 5.43 9.56 -6.99
N THR A 53 6.10 8.52 -6.54
CA THR A 53 6.66 7.46 -7.38
C THR A 53 6.25 6.10 -6.82
N THR A 54 6.73 5.01 -7.40
CA THR A 54 6.59 3.66 -6.84
C THR A 54 7.14 3.52 -5.41
N LYS A 55 7.89 4.51 -4.90
CA LYS A 55 8.33 4.56 -3.50
C LYS A 55 7.20 4.81 -2.51
N ALA A 56 6.09 5.41 -2.93
CA ALA A 56 4.93 5.60 -2.07
C ALA A 56 4.28 4.26 -1.65
N ASP A 57 4.27 3.28 -2.56
CA ASP A 57 3.81 1.92 -2.26
C ASP A 57 4.74 1.22 -1.26
N VAL A 58 6.06 1.42 -1.40
CA VAL A 58 7.07 0.88 -0.48
C VAL A 58 6.92 1.46 0.92
N TYR A 59 6.67 2.76 1.04
CA TYR A 59 6.39 3.40 2.33
C TYR A 59 5.17 2.77 3.00
N SER A 60 4.08 2.62 2.26
CA SER A 60 2.84 2.02 2.77
C SER A 60 3.06 0.58 3.26
N LEU A 61 3.85 -0.21 2.52
CA LEU A 61 4.24 -1.56 2.91
C LEU A 61 5.10 -1.58 4.18
N ALA A 62 6.01 -0.62 4.35
CA ALA A 62 6.84 -0.51 5.55
C ALA A 62 6.01 -0.21 6.80
N VAL A 63 4.98 0.65 6.71
CA VAL A 63 4.05 0.90 7.81
C VAL A 63 3.31 -0.37 8.21
N ILE A 64 2.80 -1.14 7.24
CA ILE A 64 2.14 -2.43 7.50
C ILE A 64 3.10 -3.42 8.16
N ALA A 65 4.33 -3.52 7.67
CA ALA A 65 5.35 -4.39 8.26
C ALA A 65 5.66 -3.98 9.70
N TYR A 66 5.83 -2.67 9.96
CA TYR A 66 6.04 -2.15 11.30
C TYR A 66 4.89 -2.53 12.23
N GLU A 67 3.63 -2.34 11.83
CA GLU A 67 2.48 -2.72 12.65
C GLU A 67 2.46 -4.24 12.92
N LEU A 68 2.79 -5.08 11.94
CA LEU A 68 2.87 -6.54 12.14
C LEU A 68 3.98 -6.96 13.12
N PHE A 69 5.15 -6.32 13.05
CA PHE A 69 6.26 -6.65 13.96
C PHE A 69 6.05 -6.10 15.36
N ASP A 70 5.50 -4.88 15.48
CA ASP A 70 5.19 -4.26 16.77
C ASP A 70 4.07 -5.02 17.49
N LEU A 71 3.00 -5.42 16.79
CA LEU A 71 1.91 -6.21 17.39
C LEU A 71 2.38 -7.58 17.88
N ASN A 72 3.34 -8.21 17.20
CA ASN A 72 3.93 -9.48 17.63
C ASN A 72 4.94 -9.32 18.79
N ALA A 73 5.34 -8.10 19.15
CA ALA A 73 6.27 -7.86 20.26
C ALA A 73 5.57 -7.84 21.64
N TYR A 74 4.24 -7.84 21.66
CA TYR A 74 3.41 -7.85 22.88
C TYR A 74 2.68 -9.18 23.12
N GLU A 75 2.93 -10.21 22.30
CA GLU A 75 2.51 -11.61 22.52
C GLU A 75 3.68 -12.46 23.02
#